data_AF-A0A7Z9Y3P3-F1
#
_entry.id   AF-A0A7Z9Y3P3-F1
#
_cell.length_a   1.000
_cell.length_b   1.000
_cell.length_c   1.000
_cell.angle_alpha   90.00
_cell.angle_beta   90.00
_cell.angle_gamma   90.00
#
_symmetry.space_group_name_H-M   'P 1'
#
loop_
_entity.id
_entity.type
_entity.pdbx_description
1 polymer ?
#
loop_
_entity_poly.entity_id
_entity_poly.type
_entity_poly.pdbx_seq_one_letter_code
_entity_poly.pdbx_strand_id
1 'polypeptide(L)'
;MLLAGWLFTGGLVLALARRQAKEDASWLSGVVQQIPRRVGFGFTETAVILTLINLLFLAFVAIQFTYLFGGRENIHIEGFTYAEYARRGFFELLVVAILSVGLIVGLNWITRRSSKRQIKLFNGLSSLTVAFVLMMMLSAFRRMALYEAVYGYTFLRLIVYVFMAWLGVALVWFLITLWRRPDRFAMGVLLTAVGCLITLNLLNPDAFIARQNLARYEATGDLDAAYLTTLSHDAAPYLSQAMGLTRGKTETFLTPACTRSYWLEENPDCYATQYDILRAEVDGRYQTMSANPSWRKWQSFNWARWQAYKLYEEIGD
;
A
#
# COMPACT_ATOMS: atom_id res chain seq x y z
N MET A 1 23.15 7.26 -0.02
CA MET A 1 24.01 7.47 -1.21
C MET A 1 24.03 6.28 -2.17
N LEU A 2 23.97 5.01 -1.71
CA LEU A 2 23.92 3.83 -2.60
C LEU A 2 22.61 3.69 -3.44
N LEU A 3 21.49 4.22 -2.95
CA LEU A 3 20.20 4.22 -3.68
C LEU A 3 20.16 5.19 -4.87
N ALA A 4 20.83 6.34 -4.76
CA ALA A 4 20.98 7.27 -5.88
C ALA A 4 21.87 6.68 -6.97
N GLY A 5 22.89 5.90 -6.58
CA GLY A 5 23.72 5.11 -7.49
C GLY A 5 22.90 4.08 -8.26
N TRP A 6 22.04 3.31 -7.60
CA TRP A 6 21.16 2.33 -8.24
C TRP A 6 20.11 2.94 -9.18
N LEU A 7 19.59 4.13 -8.87
CA LEU A 7 18.66 4.84 -9.75
C LEU A 7 19.38 5.45 -10.97
N PHE A 8 20.59 5.98 -10.78
CA PHE A 8 21.40 6.48 -11.89
C PHE A 8 21.92 5.34 -12.78
N THR A 9 22.39 4.24 -12.20
CA THR A 9 22.82 3.07 -12.99
C THR A 9 21.63 2.39 -13.63
N GLY A 10 20.48 2.26 -12.95
CA GLY A 10 19.25 1.75 -13.55
C GLY A 10 18.76 2.63 -14.71
N GLY A 11 18.77 3.96 -14.55
CA GLY A 11 18.40 4.92 -15.59
C GLY A 11 19.39 4.95 -16.76
N LEU A 12 20.69 4.86 -16.48
CA LEU A 12 21.76 4.78 -17.48
C LEU A 12 21.72 3.45 -18.24
N VAL A 13 21.49 2.33 -17.55
CA VAL A 13 21.31 1.01 -18.17
C VAL A 13 20.03 0.99 -19.00
N LEU A 14 18.94 1.64 -18.59
CA LEU A 14 17.73 1.75 -19.41
C LEU A 14 17.91 2.70 -20.61
N ALA A 15 18.70 3.77 -20.47
CA ALA A 15 19.01 4.70 -21.55
C ALA A 15 19.97 4.10 -22.57
N LEU A 16 20.99 3.37 -22.11
CA LEU A 16 21.93 2.62 -22.93
C LEU A 16 21.24 1.41 -23.57
N ALA A 17 20.42 0.66 -22.83
CA ALA A 17 19.59 -0.41 -23.39
C ALA A 17 18.56 0.13 -24.40
N ARG A 18 18.02 1.34 -24.24
CA ARG A 18 17.17 1.98 -25.27
C ARG A 18 17.96 2.42 -26.49
N ARG A 19 19.20 2.87 -26.34
CA ARG A 19 20.06 3.29 -27.45
C ARG A 19 20.53 2.07 -28.24
N GLN A 20 20.96 1.04 -27.53
CA GLN A 20 21.38 -0.25 -28.06
C GLN A 20 20.20 -1.01 -28.65
N ALA A 21 19.03 -1.03 -28.01
CA ALA A 21 17.80 -1.57 -28.62
C ALA A 21 17.31 -0.78 -29.84
N LYS A 22 17.69 0.50 -30.00
CA LYS A 22 17.35 1.30 -31.18
C LYS A 22 18.31 1.04 -32.34
N GLU A 23 19.58 0.82 -32.05
CA GLU A 23 20.58 0.35 -33.03
C GLU A 23 20.34 -1.13 -33.40
N ASP A 24 19.97 -1.96 -32.43
CA ASP A 24 19.58 -3.35 -32.65
C ASP A 24 18.26 -3.48 -33.39
N ALA A 25 17.29 -2.61 -33.09
CA ALA A 25 16.05 -2.49 -33.85
C ALA A 25 16.29 -2.08 -35.31
N SER A 26 17.42 -1.46 -35.67
CA SER A 26 17.70 -1.09 -37.05
C SER A 26 18.07 -2.31 -37.91
N TRP A 27 18.93 -3.22 -37.40
CA TRP A 27 19.25 -4.47 -38.11
C TRP A 27 18.16 -5.52 -37.96
N LEU A 28 17.48 -5.56 -36.80
CA LEU A 28 16.30 -6.40 -36.59
C LEU A 28 15.10 -5.92 -37.40
N SER A 29 14.96 -4.64 -37.75
CA SER A 29 13.82 -4.17 -38.57
C SER A 29 13.80 -4.79 -39.98
N GLY A 30 14.98 -5.04 -40.56
CA GLY A 30 15.11 -5.75 -41.84
C GLY A 30 14.77 -7.24 -41.74
N VAL A 31 15.11 -7.89 -40.62
CA VAL A 31 14.83 -9.31 -40.36
C VAL A 31 13.37 -9.54 -39.90
N VAL A 32 12.82 -8.64 -39.08
CA VAL A 32 11.46 -8.70 -38.52
C VAL A 32 10.40 -8.32 -39.56
N GLN A 33 10.73 -7.54 -40.59
CA GLN A 33 9.83 -7.33 -41.74
C GLN A 33 9.59 -8.61 -42.55
N GLN A 34 10.51 -9.58 -42.50
CA GLN A 34 10.41 -10.84 -43.24
C GLN A 34 9.75 -11.98 -42.44
N ILE A 35 9.52 -11.82 -41.13
CA ILE A 35 8.79 -12.82 -40.35
C ILE A 35 7.29 -12.63 -40.64
N PRO A 36 6.59 -13.60 -41.27
CA PRO A 36 5.15 -13.54 -41.41
C PRO A 36 4.55 -13.62 -40.00
N ARG A 37 4.15 -12.47 -39.44
CA ARG A 37 3.44 -12.34 -38.16
C ARG A 37 2.05 -12.98 -38.29
N ARG A 38 1.97 -14.32 -38.30
CA ARG A 38 0.74 -15.11 -38.46
C ARG A 38 -0.08 -15.26 -37.18
N VAL A 39 0.44 -14.82 -36.03
CA VAL A 39 -0.29 -14.84 -34.75
C VAL A 39 -0.77 -13.42 -34.46
N GLY A 40 -1.93 -13.05 -34.98
CA GLY A 40 -2.55 -11.76 -34.69
C GLY A 40 -4.04 -11.96 -34.56
N PHE A 41 -4.57 -11.83 -33.33
CA PHE A 41 -6.01 -11.84 -33.11
C PHE A 41 -6.67 -10.71 -33.92
N GLY A 42 -7.82 -11.03 -34.49
CA GLY A 42 -8.67 -10.08 -35.18
C GLY A 42 -9.21 -9.03 -34.20
N PHE A 43 -9.57 -7.87 -34.74
CA PHE A 43 -10.22 -6.81 -33.96
C PHE A 43 -11.51 -7.31 -33.29
N THR A 44 -12.27 -8.16 -33.98
CA THR A 44 -13.51 -8.76 -33.48
C THR A 44 -13.28 -9.62 -32.25
N GLU A 45 -12.28 -10.50 -32.26
CA GLU A 45 -11.93 -11.36 -31.13
C GLU A 45 -11.53 -10.53 -29.91
N THR A 46 -10.71 -9.50 -30.12
CA THR A 46 -10.28 -8.58 -29.06
C THR A 46 -11.47 -7.82 -28.45
N ALA A 47 -12.40 -7.35 -29.29
CA ALA A 47 -13.59 -6.64 -28.84
C ALA A 47 -14.53 -7.57 -28.05
N VAL A 48 -14.69 -8.83 -28.48
CA VAL A 48 -15.48 -9.83 -27.75
C VAL A 48 -14.89 -10.10 -26.37
N ILE A 49 -13.57 -10.35 -26.27
CA ILE A 49 -12.89 -10.58 -24.98
C ILE A 49 -13.10 -9.40 -24.02
N LEU A 50 -12.83 -8.18 -24.47
CA LEU A 50 -13.03 -6.99 -23.64
C LEU A 50 -14.49 -6.78 -23.25
N THR A 51 -15.43 -7.09 -24.14
CA THR A 51 -16.87 -6.96 -23.84
C THR A 51 -17.30 -7.97 -22.78
N LEU A 52 -16.90 -9.23 -22.90
CA LEU A 52 -17.22 -10.27 -21.91
C LEU A 52 -16.65 -9.94 -20.52
N ILE A 53 -15.43 -9.41 -20.46
CA ILE A 53 -14.81 -8.98 -19.20
C ILE A 53 -15.55 -7.77 -18.62
N ASN A 54 -15.94 -6.81 -19.45
CA ASN A 54 -16.74 -5.68 -18.99
C ASN A 54 -18.11 -6.13 -18.47
N LEU A 55 -18.75 -7.13 -19.09
CA LEU A 55 -20.01 -7.70 -18.59
C LEU A 55 -19.81 -8.43 -17.25
N LEU A 56 -18.73 -9.19 -17.11
CA LEU A 56 -18.36 -9.83 -15.86
C LEU A 56 -18.13 -8.81 -14.73
N PHE A 57 -17.34 -7.77 -15.00
CA PHE A 57 -17.08 -6.71 -14.04
C PHE A 57 -18.33 -5.91 -13.71
N LEU A 58 -19.20 -5.65 -14.70
CA LEU A 58 -20.49 -5.01 -14.47
C LEU A 58 -21.36 -5.83 -13.52
N ALA A 59 -21.48 -7.14 -13.74
CA ALA A 59 -22.23 -8.03 -12.86
C ALA A 59 -21.66 -8.02 -11.43
N PHE A 60 -20.34 -8.11 -11.30
CA PHE A 60 -19.66 -8.06 -10.01
C PHE A 60 -19.88 -6.72 -9.29
N VAL A 61 -19.72 -5.59 -10.00
CA VAL A 61 -19.96 -4.25 -9.46
C VAL A 61 -21.43 -4.07 -9.07
N ALA A 62 -22.39 -4.59 -9.85
CA ALA A 62 -23.80 -4.56 -9.50
C ALA A 62 -24.09 -5.26 -8.16
N ILE A 63 -23.48 -6.42 -7.92
CA ILE A 63 -23.57 -7.13 -6.62
C ILE A 63 -22.93 -6.27 -5.52
N GLN A 64 -21.75 -5.69 -5.75
CA GLN A 64 -21.11 -4.83 -4.74
C GLN A 64 -21.98 -3.63 -4.36
N PHE A 65 -22.66 -3.02 -5.34
CA PHE A 65 -23.60 -1.93 -5.09
C PHE A 65 -24.76 -2.38 -4.20
N THR A 66 -25.36 -3.55 -4.46
CA THR A 66 -26.45 -4.04 -3.61
C THR A 66 -25.99 -4.31 -2.18
N TYR A 67 -24.76 -4.78 -1.97
CA TYR A 67 -24.20 -4.92 -0.62
C TYR A 67 -23.90 -3.58 0.05
N LEU A 68 -23.41 -2.59 -0.71
CA LEU A 68 -23.08 -1.26 -0.17
C LEU A 68 -24.32 -0.47 0.25
N PHE A 69 -25.44 -0.62 -0.47
CA PHE A 69 -26.69 0.11 -0.23
C PHE A 69 -27.80 -0.75 0.41
N GLY A 70 -27.56 -2.03 0.64
CA GLY A 70 -28.54 -3.00 1.16
C GLY A 70 -28.88 -2.89 2.65
N GLY A 71 -28.42 -1.85 3.35
CA GLY A 71 -28.78 -1.58 4.75
C GLY A 71 -27.98 -2.38 5.80
N ARG A 72 -28.13 -1.98 7.08
CA ARG A 72 -27.36 -2.51 8.22
C ARG A 72 -27.64 -3.98 8.57
N GLU A 73 -28.64 -4.59 7.95
CA GLU A 73 -29.08 -5.96 8.26
C GLU A 73 -28.30 -7.05 7.50
N ASN A 74 -27.52 -6.70 6.48
CA ASN A 74 -26.75 -7.67 5.70
C ASN A 74 -25.26 -7.78 6.13
N ILE A 75 -24.90 -7.20 7.28
CA ILE A 75 -23.51 -7.16 7.80
C ILE A 75 -23.21 -8.37 8.72
N HIS A 76 -24.18 -9.25 8.96
CA HIS A 76 -23.88 -10.59 9.49
C HIS A 76 -23.36 -11.48 8.36
N ILE A 77 -22.14 -11.17 7.89
CA ILE A 77 -21.40 -12.04 6.99
C ILE A 77 -21.02 -13.27 7.81
N GLU A 78 -21.80 -14.33 7.62
CA GLU A 78 -21.47 -15.75 7.82
C GLU A 78 -20.01 -15.99 8.29
N GLY A 79 -19.78 -16.02 9.61
CA GLY A 79 -18.57 -16.57 10.22
C GLY A 79 -17.22 -15.88 9.95
N PHE A 80 -17.13 -14.80 9.16
CA PHE A 80 -15.87 -14.12 8.88
C PHE A 80 -15.65 -12.90 9.77
N THR A 81 -14.45 -12.78 10.35
CA THR A 81 -14.04 -11.56 11.07
C THR A 81 -13.85 -10.39 10.08
N TYR A 82 -14.10 -9.14 10.52
CA TYR A 82 -13.88 -7.93 9.71
C TYR A 82 -12.48 -7.88 9.08
N ALA A 83 -11.47 -8.36 9.82
CA ALA A 83 -10.08 -8.42 9.39
C ALA A 83 -9.88 -9.34 8.18
N GLU A 84 -10.49 -10.52 8.19
CA GLU A 84 -10.34 -11.52 7.14
C GLU A 84 -11.04 -11.09 5.86
N TYR A 85 -12.26 -10.56 5.99
CA TYR A 85 -12.99 -9.97 4.88
C TYR A 85 -12.14 -8.89 4.20
N ALA A 86 -11.66 -7.90 4.95
CA ALA A 86 -10.89 -6.78 4.40
C ALA A 86 -9.59 -7.21 3.71
N ARG A 87 -8.81 -8.11 4.33
CA ARG A 87 -7.52 -8.57 3.78
C ARG A 87 -7.67 -9.35 2.48
N ARG A 88 -8.59 -10.32 2.45
CA ARG A 88 -8.78 -11.19 1.27
C ARG A 88 -9.28 -10.39 0.07
N GLY A 89 -10.25 -9.50 0.30
CA GLY A 89 -10.81 -8.67 -0.77
C GLY A 89 -9.79 -7.70 -1.40
N PHE A 90 -8.85 -7.16 -0.61
CA PHE A 90 -7.81 -6.28 -1.14
C PHE A 90 -6.88 -7.00 -2.12
N PHE A 91 -6.34 -8.16 -1.74
CA PHE A 91 -5.41 -8.91 -2.60
C PHE A 91 -6.07 -9.42 -3.87
N GLU A 92 -7.31 -9.90 -3.78
CA GLU A 92 -8.10 -10.30 -4.95
C GLU A 92 -8.24 -9.14 -5.94
N LEU A 93 -8.57 -7.94 -5.44
CA LEU A 93 -8.71 -6.75 -6.29
C LEU A 93 -7.39 -6.24 -6.86
N LEU A 94 -6.29 -6.37 -6.12
CA LEU A 94 -4.97 -6.07 -6.63
C LEU A 94 -4.62 -6.99 -7.82
N VAL A 95 -4.87 -8.29 -7.69
CA VAL A 95 -4.65 -9.25 -8.78
C VAL A 95 -5.53 -8.89 -9.98
N VAL A 96 -6.81 -8.58 -9.77
CA VAL A 96 -7.74 -8.16 -10.83
C VAL A 96 -7.23 -6.90 -11.55
N ALA A 97 -6.72 -5.90 -10.82
CA ALA A 97 -6.18 -4.68 -11.40
C ALA A 97 -4.95 -4.97 -12.29
N ILE A 98 -3.99 -5.76 -11.78
CA ILE A 98 -2.79 -6.14 -12.52
C ILE A 98 -3.14 -6.95 -13.77
N LEU A 99 -4.02 -7.95 -13.64
CA LEU A 99 -4.47 -8.77 -14.76
C LEU A 99 -5.21 -7.93 -15.81
N SER A 100 -6.05 -6.98 -15.39
CA SER A 100 -6.78 -6.11 -16.30
C SER A 100 -5.84 -5.23 -17.13
N VAL A 101 -4.86 -4.59 -16.47
CA VAL A 101 -3.86 -3.78 -17.18
C VAL A 101 -2.99 -4.66 -18.08
N GLY A 102 -2.51 -5.79 -17.58
CA GLY A 102 -1.70 -6.75 -18.35
C GLY A 102 -2.43 -7.27 -19.58
N LEU A 103 -3.73 -7.60 -19.44
CA LEU A 103 -4.58 -7.98 -20.55
C LEU A 103 -4.70 -6.86 -21.58
N ILE A 104 -5.03 -5.63 -21.16
CA ILE A 104 -5.19 -4.51 -22.09
C ILE A 104 -3.88 -4.23 -22.84
N VAL A 105 -2.74 -4.25 -22.14
CA VAL A 105 -1.42 -4.05 -22.75
C VAL A 105 -1.08 -5.19 -23.72
N GLY A 106 -1.36 -6.44 -23.34
CA GLY A 106 -1.14 -7.63 -24.18
C GLY A 106 -2.01 -7.59 -25.44
N LEU A 107 -3.30 -7.31 -25.31
CA LEU A 107 -4.21 -7.13 -26.44
C LEU A 107 -3.77 -5.94 -27.31
N ASN A 108 -3.32 -4.84 -26.69
CA ASN A 108 -2.81 -3.69 -27.43
C ASN A 108 -1.58 -4.05 -28.28
N TRP A 109 -0.74 -4.99 -27.83
CA TRP A 109 0.45 -5.46 -28.55
C TRP A 109 0.12 -6.45 -29.68
N ILE A 110 -0.87 -7.33 -29.49
CA ILE A 110 -1.20 -8.41 -30.42
C ILE A 110 -2.21 -7.95 -31.50
N THR A 111 -3.15 -7.08 -31.17
CA THR A 111 -4.28 -6.73 -32.05
C THR A 111 -3.89 -5.71 -33.13
N ARG A 112 -4.03 -6.11 -34.39
CA ARG A 112 -3.89 -5.20 -35.54
C ARG A 112 -5.14 -4.33 -35.67
N ARG A 113 -4.96 -3.01 -35.66
CA ARG A 113 -6.03 -2.02 -35.83
C ARG A 113 -5.69 -1.13 -37.00
N SER A 114 -6.53 -1.14 -38.04
CA SER A 114 -6.32 -0.39 -39.28
C SER A 114 -7.23 0.84 -39.40
N SER A 115 -8.37 0.86 -38.71
CA SER A 115 -9.35 1.95 -38.75
C SER A 115 -9.37 2.81 -37.49
N LYS A 116 -9.55 4.12 -37.65
CA LYS A 116 -9.76 5.08 -36.54
C LYS A 116 -10.93 4.67 -35.63
N ARG A 117 -11.99 4.05 -36.19
CA ARG A 117 -13.15 3.58 -35.41
C ARG A 117 -12.78 2.39 -34.51
N GLN A 118 -11.94 1.48 -35.01
CA GLN A 118 -11.46 0.33 -34.24
C GLN A 118 -10.58 0.76 -33.06
N ILE A 119 -9.71 1.75 -33.28
CA ILE A 119 -8.88 2.32 -32.22
C ILE A 119 -9.75 2.96 -31.13
N LYS A 120 -10.74 3.78 -31.51
CA LYS A 120 -11.66 4.40 -30.55
C LYS A 120 -12.47 3.37 -29.76
N LEU A 121 -12.98 2.31 -30.41
CA LEU A 121 -13.77 1.28 -29.72
C LEU A 121 -12.91 0.50 -28.73
N PHE A 122 -11.69 0.10 -29.13
CA PHE A 122 -10.75 -0.56 -28.23
C PHE A 122 -10.44 0.33 -27.03
N ASN A 123 -10.05 1.58 -27.26
CA ASN A 123 -9.73 2.52 -26.18
C ASN A 123 -10.95 2.75 -25.26
N GLY A 124 -12.16 2.82 -25.81
CA GLY A 124 -13.40 2.92 -25.05
C GLY A 124 -13.66 1.71 -24.16
N LEU A 125 -13.58 0.50 -24.72
CA LEU A 125 -13.77 -0.75 -23.97
C LEU A 125 -12.71 -0.94 -22.88
N SER A 126 -11.45 -0.64 -23.18
CA SER A 126 -10.36 -0.67 -22.20
C SER A 126 -10.55 0.38 -21.11
N SER A 127 -11.04 1.57 -21.47
CA SER A 127 -11.33 2.62 -20.48
C SER A 127 -12.46 2.21 -19.54
N LEU A 128 -13.49 1.55 -20.07
CA LEU A 128 -14.58 0.99 -19.28
C LEU A 128 -14.07 -0.08 -18.29
N THR A 129 -13.18 -0.97 -18.74
CA THR A 129 -12.57 -1.97 -17.86
C THR A 129 -11.80 -1.33 -16.72
N VAL A 130 -10.98 -0.31 -17.01
CA VAL A 130 -10.24 0.43 -15.98
C VAL A 130 -11.19 1.19 -15.04
N ALA A 131 -12.29 1.75 -15.55
CA ALA A 131 -13.29 2.41 -14.73
C ALA A 131 -13.94 1.44 -13.72
N PHE A 132 -14.27 0.21 -14.14
CA PHE A 132 -14.74 -0.81 -13.22
C PHE A 132 -13.68 -1.19 -12.17
N VAL A 133 -12.41 -1.31 -12.56
CA VAL A 133 -11.32 -1.57 -11.59
C VAL A 133 -11.19 -0.45 -10.57
N LEU A 134 -11.24 0.81 -11.00
CA LEU A 134 -11.22 1.97 -10.10
C LEU A 134 -12.41 1.96 -9.13
N MET A 135 -13.60 1.60 -9.62
CA MET A 135 -14.81 1.48 -8.81
C MET A 135 -14.70 0.38 -7.75
N MET A 136 -14.21 -0.81 -8.14
CA MET A 136 -13.95 -1.89 -7.20
C MET A 136 -12.90 -1.50 -6.15
N MET A 137 -11.88 -0.74 -6.54
CA MET A 137 -10.86 -0.23 -5.63
C MET A 137 -11.42 0.79 -4.63
N LEU A 138 -12.36 1.65 -5.05
CA LEU A 138 -13.07 2.56 -4.14
C LEU A 138 -13.91 1.79 -3.10
N SER A 139 -14.55 0.68 -3.52
CA SER A 139 -15.26 -0.23 -2.61
C SER A 139 -14.30 -0.86 -1.59
N ALA A 140 -13.13 -1.32 -2.02
CA ALA A 140 -12.09 -1.84 -1.13
C ALA A 140 -11.60 -0.81 -0.11
N PHE A 141 -11.42 0.44 -0.54
CA PHE A 141 -11.02 1.55 0.33
C PHE A 141 -12.04 1.75 1.46
N ARG A 142 -13.35 1.70 1.15
CA ARG A 142 -14.41 1.80 2.17
C ARG A 142 -14.39 0.64 3.15
N ARG A 143 -14.14 -0.59 2.67
CA ARG A 143 -14.03 -1.78 3.54
C ARG A 143 -12.83 -1.68 4.48
N MET A 144 -11.69 -1.20 3.99
CA MET A 144 -10.52 -0.94 4.84
C MET A 144 -10.78 0.17 5.85
N ALA A 145 -11.51 1.23 5.47
CA ALA A 145 -11.88 2.32 6.38
C ALA A 145 -12.76 1.83 7.54
N LEU A 146 -13.70 0.91 7.27
CA LEU A 146 -14.49 0.29 8.32
C LEU A 146 -13.63 -0.59 9.24
N TYR A 147 -12.70 -1.36 8.68
CA TYR A 147 -11.79 -2.19 9.47
C TYR A 147 -10.86 -1.34 10.36
N GLU A 148 -10.39 -0.22 9.86
CA GLU A 148 -9.62 0.78 10.62
C GLU A 148 -10.45 1.45 11.72
N ALA A 149 -11.71 1.81 11.45
CA ALA A 149 -12.57 2.44 12.45
C ALA A 149 -12.78 1.56 13.69
N VAL A 150 -12.80 0.23 13.52
CA VAL A 150 -12.99 -0.73 14.62
C VAL A 150 -11.68 -1.06 15.34
N TYR A 151 -10.58 -1.33 14.61
CA TYR A 151 -9.33 -1.84 15.20
C TYR A 151 -8.17 -0.84 15.20
N GLY A 152 -8.39 0.41 14.81
CA GLY A 152 -7.36 1.45 14.79
C GLY A 152 -6.39 1.46 13.61
N TYR A 153 -5.31 2.24 13.72
CA TYR A 153 -4.31 2.33 12.66
C TYR A 153 -3.20 1.33 12.87
N THR A 154 -2.82 0.58 11.83
CA THR A 154 -1.62 -0.27 11.83
C THR A 154 -0.82 -0.09 10.55
N PHE A 155 0.44 -0.53 10.61
CA PHE A 155 1.42 -0.45 9.54
C PHE A 155 0.93 -1.08 8.24
N LEU A 156 0.42 -2.32 8.31
CA LEU A 156 -0.07 -3.04 7.13
C LEU A 156 -1.24 -2.30 6.45
N ARG A 157 -2.17 -1.74 7.24
CA ARG A 157 -3.34 -1.01 6.72
C ARG A 157 -2.92 0.29 6.04
N LEU A 158 -2.01 1.04 6.65
CA LEU A 158 -1.48 2.27 6.08
C LEU A 158 -0.78 2.03 4.73
N ILE A 159 0.07 1.00 4.64
CA ILE A 159 0.73 0.63 3.37
C ILE A 159 -0.31 0.31 2.31
N VAL A 160 -1.35 -0.45 2.66
CA VAL A 160 -2.44 -0.79 1.74
C VAL A 160 -3.13 0.46 1.21
N TYR A 161 -3.44 1.46 2.04
CA TYR A 161 -4.03 2.72 1.56
C TYR A 161 -3.12 3.51 0.63
N VAL A 162 -1.85 3.68 0.99
CA VAL A 162 -0.88 4.42 0.17
C VAL A 162 -0.72 3.72 -1.18
N PHE A 163 -0.61 2.38 -1.16
CA PHE A 163 -0.49 1.58 -2.37
C PHE A 163 -1.75 1.65 -3.24
N MET A 164 -2.96 1.54 -2.66
CA MET A 164 -4.21 1.72 -3.40
C MET A 164 -4.31 3.11 -4.04
N ALA A 165 -3.94 4.16 -3.31
CA ALA A 165 -3.96 5.52 -3.84
C ALA A 165 -3.04 5.66 -5.07
N TRP A 166 -1.80 5.18 -4.96
CA TRP A 166 -0.83 5.23 -6.07
C TRP A 166 -1.19 4.30 -7.22
N LEU A 167 -1.80 3.14 -6.96
CA LEU A 167 -2.37 2.27 -8.00
C LEU A 167 -3.50 2.99 -8.75
N GLY A 168 -4.37 3.71 -8.05
CA GLY A 168 -5.40 4.56 -8.66
C GLY A 168 -4.80 5.64 -9.56
N VAL A 169 -3.75 6.32 -9.09
CA VAL A 169 -3.00 7.30 -9.90
C VAL A 169 -2.40 6.64 -11.14
N ALA A 170 -1.83 5.44 -11.02
CA ALA A 170 -1.28 4.69 -12.15
C ALA A 170 -2.34 4.31 -13.19
N LEU A 171 -3.52 3.89 -12.74
CA LEU A 171 -4.66 3.56 -13.60
C LEU A 171 -5.23 4.81 -14.31
N VAL A 172 -5.34 5.95 -13.61
CA VAL A 172 -5.74 7.22 -14.20
C VAL A 172 -4.71 7.69 -15.22
N TRP A 173 -3.41 7.57 -14.92
CA TRP A 173 -2.35 7.86 -15.87
C TRP A 173 -2.42 6.96 -17.09
N PHE A 174 -2.67 5.65 -16.88
CA PHE A 174 -2.88 4.70 -17.97
C PHE A 174 -4.00 5.14 -18.89
N LEU A 175 -5.18 5.52 -18.35
CA LEU A 175 -6.28 6.08 -19.14
C LEU A 175 -5.84 7.29 -19.98
N ILE A 176 -5.13 8.25 -19.38
CA ILE A 176 -4.67 9.44 -20.11
C ILE A 176 -3.72 9.05 -21.26
N THR A 177 -2.76 8.15 -21.01
CA THR A 177 -1.79 7.71 -22.02
C THR A 177 -2.44 6.88 -23.13
N LEU A 178 -3.45 6.07 -22.81
CA LEU A 178 -4.20 5.27 -23.76
C LEU A 178 -4.85 6.13 -24.86
N TRP A 179 -5.35 7.32 -24.49
CA TRP A 179 -6.00 8.24 -25.44
C TRP A 179 -5.03 9.23 -26.10
N ARG A 180 -3.94 9.62 -25.42
CA ARG A 180 -3.04 10.68 -25.92
C ARG A 180 -1.72 10.19 -26.49
N ARG A 181 -0.98 9.38 -25.73
CA ARG A 181 0.46 9.08 -25.93
C ARG A 181 0.80 7.72 -25.31
N PRO A 182 0.55 6.59 -26.01
CA PRO A 182 0.76 5.25 -25.44
C PRO A 182 2.25 4.95 -25.14
N ASP A 183 3.17 5.65 -25.79
CA ASP A 183 4.62 5.59 -25.57
C ASP A 183 5.07 6.01 -24.17
N ARG A 184 4.24 6.81 -23.47
CA ARG A 184 4.57 7.36 -22.14
C ARG A 184 4.04 6.52 -20.98
N PHE A 185 3.36 5.40 -21.25
CA PHE A 185 2.80 4.55 -20.21
C PHE A 185 3.86 4.05 -19.22
N ALA A 186 4.95 3.47 -19.72
CA ALA A 186 6.01 2.90 -18.88
C ALA A 186 6.68 3.95 -17.96
N MET A 187 6.84 5.19 -18.46
CA MET A 187 7.37 6.29 -17.65
C MET A 187 6.42 6.64 -16.51
N GLY A 188 5.12 6.67 -16.76
CA GLY A 188 4.13 6.94 -15.72
C GLY A 188 4.11 5.90 -14.62
N VAL A 189 4.14 4.62 -14.98
CA VAL A 189 4.20 3.53 -14.00
C VAL A 189 5.44 3.67 -13.11
N LEU A 190 6.60 3.97 -13.69
CA LEU A 190 7.82 4.22 -12.92
C LEU A 190 7.66 5.43 -11.99
N LEU A 191 7.12 6.55 -12.47
CA LEU A 191 6.88 7.74 -11.66
C LEU A 191 5.91 7.46 -10.51
N THR A 192 4.87 6.64 -10.72
CA THR A 192 3.96 6.24 -9.65
C THR A 192 4.61 5.34 -8.62
N ALA A 193 5.50 4.44 -9.03
CA ALA A 193 6.24 3.59 -8.09
C ALA A 193 7.22 4.42 -7.24
N VAL A 194 7.97 5.33 -7.87
CA VAL A 194 8.87 6.27 -7.17
C VAL A 194 8.07 7.20 -6.26
N GLY A 195 6.95 7.75 -6.74
CA GLY A 195 6.06 8.59 -5.95
C GLY A 195 5.49 7.87 -4.73
N CYS A 196 5.15 6.59 -4.86
CA CYS A 196 4.72 5.75 -3.74
C CYS A 196 5.80 5.62 -2.67
N LEU A 197 7.04 5.31 -3.07
CA LEU A 197 8.17 5.23 -2.14
C LEU A 197 8.48 6.55 -1.46
N ILE A 198 8.46 7.66 -2.21
CA ILE A 198 8.64 9.01 -1.66
C ILE A 198 7.53 9.32 -0.66
N THR A 199 6.28 9.00 -0.98
CA THR A 199 5.13 9.24 -0.09
C THR A 199 5.29 8.48 1.23
N LEU A 200 5.66 7.20 1.18
CA LEU A 200 5.91 6.40 2.38
C LEU A 200 7.04 6.98 3.22
N ASN A 201 8.11 7.47 2.58
CA ASN A 201 9.22 8.07 3.30
C ASN A 201 8.86 9.42 3.94
N LEU A 202 8.12 10.29 3.23
CA LEU A 202 7.69 11.59 3.72
C LEU A 202 6.63 11.49 4.82
N LEU A 203 5.73 10.51 4.73
CA LEU A 203 4.65 10.33 5.69
C LEU A 203 5.17 9.86 7.06
N ASN A 204 6.33 9.17 7.09
CA ASN A 204 6.87 8.50 8.28
C ASN A 204 5.81 7.60 8.95
N PRO A 205 5.63 6.35 8.46
CA PRO A 205 4.50 5.50 8.82
C PRO A 205 4.31 5.35 10.32
N ASP A 206 5.39 5.13 11.06
CA ASP A 206 5.33 4.87 12.50
C ASP A 206 4.90 6.11 13.29
N ALA A 207 5.45 7.28 12.95
CA ALA A 207 5.04 8.55 13.54
C ALA A 207 3.57 8.89 13.21
N PHE A 208 3.15 8.68 11.96
CA PHE A 208 1.77 8.92 11.53
C PHE A 208 0.77 8.00 12.25
N ILE A 209 1.09 6.70 12.34
CA ILE A 209 0.26 5.71 13.02
C ILE A 209 0.11 6.04 14.50
N ALA A 210 1.20 6.40 15.17
CA ALA A 210 1.17 6.73 16.60
C ALA A 210 0.31 7.97 16.86
N ARG A 211 0.49 9.04 16.07
CA ARG A 211 -0.30 10.27 16.16
C ARG A 211 -1.79 10.00 15.99
N GLN A 212 -2.15 9.21 14.99
CA GLN A 212 -3.54 9.00 14.63
C GLN A 212 -4.26 8.02 15.57
N ASN A 213 -3.54 7.02 16.12
CA ASN A 213 -4.08 6.20 17.21
C ASN A 213 -4.34 7.03 18.47
N LEU A 214 -3.49 8.02 18.75
CA LEU A 214 -3.67 8.90 19.90
C LEU A 214 -4.86 9.85 19.72
N ALA A 215 -5.02 10.42 18.53
CA ALA A 215 -6.21 11.19 18.18
C ALA A 215 -7.49 10.35 18.27
N ARG A 216 -7.44 9.06 17.88
CA ARG A 216 -8.57 8.13 18.09
C ARG A 216 -8.84 7.91 19.57
N TYR A 217 -7.81 7.72 20.38
CA TYR A 217 -7.94 7.50 21.82
C TYR A 217 -8.66 8.64 22.53
N GLU A 218 -8.40 9.89 22.16
CA GLU A 218 -9.11 11.04 22.73
C GLU A 218 -10.62 11.00 22.41
N ALA A 219 -11.00 10.43 21.26
CA ALA A 219 -12.39 10.32 20.83
C ALA A 219 -13.11 9.06 21.36
N THR A 220 -12.41 7.93 21.45
CA THR A 220 -13.04 6.62 21.77
C THR A 220 -12.64 6.05 23.13
N GLY A 221 -11.55 6.53 23.74
CA GLY A 221 -10.97 5.98 24.96
C GLY A 221 -10.23 4.64 24.77
N ASP A 222 -10.15 4.12 23.54
CA ASP A 222 -9.54 2.83 23.21
C ASP A 222 -8.14 3.02 22.60
N LEU A 223 -7.12 2.41 23.23
CA LEU A 223 -5.72 2.47 22.81
C LEU A 223 -5.06 1.10 22.90
N ASP A 224 -4.53 0.65 21.78
CA ASP A 224 -3.67 -0.52 21.74
C ASP A 224 -2.23 -0.13 22.11
N ALA A 225 -1.98 -0.04 23.42
CA ALA A 225 -0.66 0.28 23.98
C ALA A 225 0.39 -0.76 23.56
N ALA A 226 0.01 -2.04 23.50
CA ALA A 226 0.89 -3.13 23.12
C ALA A 226 1.33 -3.03 21.65
N TYR A 227 0.46 -2.55 20.76
CA TYR A 227 0.85 -2.28 19.38
C TYR A 227 1.78 -1.07 19.26
N LEU A 228 1.55 0.01 20.02
CA LEU A 228 2.40 1.20 19.98
C LEU A 228 3.86 0.91 20.35
N THR A 229 4.11 -0.03 21.27
CA THR A 229 5.49 -0.44 21.63
C THR A 229 6.22 -1.16 20.51
N THR A 230 5.53 -1.63 19.46
CA THR A 230 6.16 -2.25 18.30
C THR A 230 6.69 -1.26 17.26
N LEU A 231 6.33 0.03 17.39
CA LEU A 231 6.71 1.08 16.43
C LEU A 231 8.16 1.53 16.62
N SER A 232 8.78 2.08 15.55
CA SER A 232 10.15 2.61 15.57
C SER A 232 10.35 3.75 16.58
N HIS A 233 11.60 4.22 16.69
CA HIS A 233 11.99 5.39 17.47
C HIS A 233 11.33 6.68 16.95
N ASP A 234 10.88 6.71 15.70
CA ASP A 234 10.08 7.80 15.12
C ASP A 234 8.77 8.06 15.89
N ALA A 235 8.26 7.07 16.61
CA ALA A 235 7.05 7.19 17.42
C ALA A 235 7.30 7.72 18.84
N ALA A 236 8.57 7.90 19.26
CA ALA A 236 8.94 8.32 20.62
C ALA A 236 8.14 9.52 21.19
N PRO A 237 7.96 10.66 20.48
CA PRO A 237 7.17 11.77 21.01
C PRO A 237 5.73 11.37 21.34
N TYR A 238 5.11 10.53 20.51
CA TYR A 238 3.72 10.08 20.74
C TYR A 238 3.63 9.03 21.84
N LEU A 239 4.66 8.23 22.06
CA LEU A 239 4.72 7.33 23.21
C LEU A 239 4.75 8.11 24.52
N SER A 240 5.53 9.21 24.57
CA SER A 240 5.56 10.09 25.75
C SER A 240 4.19 10.75 26.02
N GLN A 241 3.53 11.21 24.95
CA GLN A 241 2.19 11.80 25.05
C GLN A 241 1.16 10.76 25.49
N ALA A 242 1.23 9.54 24.96
CA ALA A 242 0.36 8.44 25.34
C ALA A 242 0.52 8.06 26.82
N MET A 243 1.74 8.05 27.37
CA MET A 243 1.96 7.84 28.81
C MET A 243 1.29 8.94 29.65
N GLY A 244 1.37 10.20 29.21
CA GLY A 244 0.68 11.30 29.89
C GLY A 244 -0.84 11.11 29.93
N LEU A 245 -1.42 10.62 28.83
CA LEU A 245 -2.87 10.43 28.69
C LEU A 245 -3.40 9.17 29.39
N THR A 246 -2.57 8.14 29.57
CA THR A 246 -2.95 6.89 30.25
C THR A 246 -2.66 6.91 31.75
N ARG A 247 -1.97 7.95 32.25
CA ARG A 247 -1.58 8.08 33.66
C ARG A 247 -2.81 8.07 34.58
N GLY A 248 -2.79 7.19 35.58
CA GLY A 248 -3.88 7.07 36.56
C GLY A 248 -5.06 6.21 36.12
N LYS A 249 -5.03 5.59 34.93
CA LYS A 249 -6.02 4.58 34.53
C LYS A 249 -5.67 3.22 35.13
N THR A 250 -6.67 2.52 35.65
CA THR A 250 -6.52 1.22 36.33
C THR A 250 -6.90 0.02 35.47
N GLU A 251 -7.45 0.25 34.26
CA GLU A 251 -7.80 -0.84 33.34
C GLU A 251 -6.53 -1.55 32.85
N THR A 252 -6.52 -2.87 33.02
CA THR A 252 -5.40 -3.72 32.63
C THR A 252 -5.64 -4.38 31.29
N PHE A 253 -4.58 -4.46 30.50
CA PHE A 253 -4.57 -5.02 29.15
C PHE A 253 -3.46 -6.06 29.03
N LEU A 254 -3.59 -6.92 28.03
CA LEU A 254 -2.61 -7.96 27.78
C LEU A 254 -1.26 -7.34 27.41
N THR A 255 -0.18 -7.77 28.06
CA THR A 255 1.16 -7.26 27.77
C THR A 255 1.72 -7.87 26.47
N PRO A 256 2.61 -7.14 25.73
CA PRO A 256 3.26 -7.66 24.53
C PRO A 256 4.05 -8.96 24.76
N ALA A 257 4.60 -9.12 25.97
CA ALA A 257 5.32 -10.32 26.38
C ALA A 257 4.42 -11.56 26.25
N CYS A 258 3.20 -11.51 26.79
CA CYS A 258 2.26 -12.62 26.75
C CYS A 258 1.64 -12.85 25.37
N THR A 259 1.52 -11.83 24.51
CA THR A 259 1.07 -12.04 23.12
C THR A 259 2.13 -12.79 22.29
N ARG A 260 3.41 -12.67 22.64
CA ARG A 260 4.53 -13.26 21.88
C ARG A 260 5.00 -14.61 22.45
N SER A 261 4.63 -14.93 23.69
CA SER A 261 5.10 -16.11 24.40
C SER A 261 4.07 -17.25 24.42
N TYR A 262 4.16 -18.15 23.44
CA TYR A 262 3.58 -19.51 23.58
C TYR A 262 4.49 -20.44 24.41
N TRP A 263 5.69 -20.00 24.78
CA TRP A 263 6.79 -20.85 25.27
C TRP A 263 7.41 -20.42 26.61
N LEU A 264 6.81 -19.49 27.35
CA LEU A 264 7.30 -19.12 28.68
C LEU A 264 6.63 -20.01 29.73
N GLU A 265 7.43 -20.88 30.35
CA GLU A 265 7.06 -21.85 31.38
C GLU A 265 6.87 -21.19 32.77
N GLU A 266 7.26 -19.92 32.88
CA GLU A 266 7.16 -19.09 34.08
C GLU A 266 6.07 -18.04 33.88
N ASN A 267 5.07 -18.04 34.76
CA ASN A 267 3.80 -17.32 34.65
C ASN A 267 4.02 -15.80 34.79
N PRO A 268 4.24 -15.03 33.69
CA PRO A 268 4.47 -13.60 33.80
C PRO A 268 3.14 -12.93 34.15
N ASP A 269 3.16 -11.79 34.84
CA ASP A 269 1.95 -10.96 34.96
C ASP A 269 1.54 -10.50 33.55
N CYS A 270 0.57 -11.19 32.98
CA CYS A 270 0.11 -10.96 31.61
C CYS A 270 -0.76 -9.72 31.44
N TYR A 271 -1.10 -9.07 32.54
CA TYR A 271 -1.99 -7.92 32.58
C TYR A 271 -1.29 -6.76 33.25
N ALA A 272 -1.18 -5.65 32.53
CA ALA A 272 -0.63 -4.40 33.06
C ALA A 272 -1.46 -3.22 32.57
N THR A 273 -1.38 -2.09 33.25
CA THR A 273 -2.08 -0.88 32.77
C THR A 273 -1.43 -0.40 31.47
N GLN A 274 -2.17 0.37 30.66
CA GLN A 274 -1.62 0.98 29.44
C GLN A 274 -0.38 1.85 29.76
N TYR A 275 -0.40 2.53 30.91
CA TYR A 275 0.73 3.32 31.38
C TYR A 275 1.95 2.45 31.67
N ASP A 276 1.78 1.35 32.40
CA ASP A 276 2.89 0.46 32.76
C ASP A 276 3.52 -0.21 31.52
N ILE A 277 2.69 -0.60 30.54
CA ILE A 277 3.15 -1.17 29.26
C ILE A 277 4.03 -0.15 28.52
N LEU A 278 3.56 1.09 28.40
CA LEU A 278 4.30 2.14 27.71
C LEU A 278 5.57 2.55 28.47
N ARG A 279 5.49 2.65 29.81
CA ARG A 279 6.63 3.02 30.67
C ARG A 279 7.72 1.97 30.61
N ALA A 280 7.38 0.69 30.74
CA ALA A 280 8.34 -0.41 30.65
C ALA A 280 9.08 -0.43 29.30
N GLU A 281 8.37 -0.16 28.19
CA GLU A 281 8.98 -0.08 26.86
C GLU A 281 9.92 1.13 26.75
N VAL A 282 9.49 2.32 27.19
CA VAL A 282 10.30 3.54 27.16
C VAL A 282 11.58 3.37 27.98
N ASP A 283 11.48 2.79 29.17
CA ASP A 283 12.62 2.55 30.04
C ASP A 283 13.57 1.50 29.43
N GLY A 284 13.03 0.42 28.86
CA GLY A 284 13.83 -0.58 28.15
C GLY A 284 14.57 -0.01 26.95
N ARG A 285 13.93 0.85 26.16
CA ARG A 285 14.58 1.58 25.05
C ARG A 285 15.67 2.49 25.59
N TYR A 286 15.39 3.30 26.60
CA TYR A 286 16.37 4.21 27.20
C TYR A 286 17.61 3.46 27.70
N GLN A 287 17.45 2.36 28.44
CA GLN A 287 18.56 1.54 28.92
C GLN A 287 19.41 0.96 27.78
N THR A 288 18.75 0.47 26.73
CA THR A 288 19.45 -0.03 25.54
C THR A 288 20.23 1.09 24.85
N MET A 289 19.68 2.31 24.83
CA MET A 289 20.30 3.47 24.20
C MET A 289 21.43 4.10 25.02
N SER A 290 21.30 4.14 26.35
CA SER A 290 22.33 4.66 27.26
C SER A 290 23.55 3.75 27.31
N ALA A 291 23.34 2.43 27.22
CA ALA A 291 24.40 1.41 27.21
C ALA A 291 25.38 1.57 26.04
N ASN A 292 24.94 2.07 24.88
CA ASN A 292 25.81 2.24 23.71
C ASN A 292 26.26 3.71 23.52
N PRO A 293 27.54 4.05 23.76
CA PRO A 293 28.03 5.42 23.64
C PRO A 293 27.87 6.03 22.24
N SER A 294 27.80 5.18 21.19
CA SER A 294 27.59 5.66 19.82
C SER A 294 26.21 6.30 19.61
N TRP A 295 25.23 5.97 20.45
CA TRP A 295 23.85 6.49 20.31
C TRP A 295 23.65 7.80 21.07
N ARG A 296 24.55 8.15 22.01
CA ARG A 296 24.54 9.43 22.75
C ARG A 296 25.05 10.60 21.93
N LYS A 297 25.87 10.33 20.90
CA LYS A 297 26.38 11.35 19.98
C LYS A 297 25.49 11.39 18.74
N TRP A 298 25.26 12.58 18.18
CA TRP A 298 24.66 12.69 16.85
C TRP A 298 25.60 12.08 15.82
N GLN A 299 25.44 10.79 15.55
CA GLN A 299 26.17 10.07 14.52
C GLN A 299 25.17 9.71 13.41
N SER A 300 25.30 10.39 12.26
CA SER A 300 24.68 10.05 10.97
C SER A 300 23.18 10.35 10.76
N PHE A 301 22.67 9.91 9.60
CA PHE A 301 21.36 10.16 8.96
C PHE A 301 20.11 9.73 9.75
N ASN A 302 20.22 9.37 11.03
CA ASN A 302 19.12 8.81 11.81
C ASN A 302 18.64 9.80 12.90
N TRP A 303 18.05 10.91 12.45
CA TRP A 303 17.62 12.03 13.29
C TRP A 303 16.59 11.63 14.36
N ALA A 304 15.61 10.80 13.98
CA ALA A 304 14.56 10.33 14.88
C ALA A 304 15.11 9.57 16.09
N ARG A 305 16.17 8.78 15.89
CA ARG A 305 16.83 8.03 16.97
C ARG A 305 17.43 8.97 18.02
N TRP A 306 18.10 10.03 17.58
CA TRP A 306 18.70 11.01 18.49
C TRP A 306 17.63 11.81 19.25
N GLN A 307 16.54 12.18 18.57
CA GLN A 307 15.39 12.82 19.22
C GLN A 307 14.75 11.93 20.28
N ALA A 308 14.56 10.64 19.98
CA ALA A 308 14.04 9.67 20.93
C ALA A 308 14.91 9.55 22.18
N TYR A 309 16.25 9.48 22.02
CA TYR A 309 17.17 9.44 23.16
C TYR A 309 17.00 10.65 24.09
N LYS A 310 17.02 11.86 23.53
CA LYS A 310 16.86 13.09 24.31
C LYS A 310 15.53 13.16 25.05
N LEU A 311 14.45 12.76 24.38
CA LEU A 311 13.13 12.73 24.97
C LEU A 311 13.05 11.72 26.12
N TYR A 312 13.64 10.54 25.97
CA TYR A 312 13.63 9.52 27.02
C TYR A 312 14.53 9.88 28.20
N GLU A 313 15.63 10.59 27.97
CA GLU A 313 16.47 11.18 29.02
C GLU A 313 15.64 12.15 29.88
N GLU A 314 14.86 13.05 29.25
CA GLU A 314 13.95 13.99 29.95
C GLU A 314 12.81 13.32 30.75
N ILE A 315 12.40 12.10 30.40
CA ILE A 315 11.34 11.34 31.12
C ILE A 315 11.97 10.41 32.19
N GLY A 316 13.26 10.12 32.07
CA GLY A 316 14.02 9.31 33.02
C GLY A 316 14.47 10.09 34.25
N ASP A 317 14.75 11.38 34.08
CA ASP A 317 15.06 12.36 35.13
C ASP A 317 13.80 12.84 35.88
#